data_AF-A0A3T2YM03-F1
#
_entry.id   AF-A0A3T2YM03-F1
#
_cell.length_a   1.000
_cell.length_b   1.000
_cell.length_c   1.000
_cell.angle_alpha   90.00
_cell.angle_beta   90.00
_cell.angle_gamma   90.00
#
_symmetry.space_group_name_H-M   'P 1'
#
loop_
_entity.id
_entity.type
_entity.pdbx_description
1 polymer ?
#
loop_
_entity_poly.entity_id
_entity_poly.type
_entity_poly.pdbx_seq_one_letter_code
_entity_poly.pdbx_strand_id
1 'polypeptide(L)'
;MLPNRMALSRQTEDQLKKLKGYTGITPNVAARLAFFRSVESEFRYSPERDSKKLDGSLVLDKITWLGETLQATELVLKMLYPHMAQKDIIKAWAAHVEDGIAALRNHRSLKDFVQSL
;
A
#
# COMPACT_ATOMS: atom_id res chain seq x y z
N MET A 1 6.15 6.33 13.42
CA MET A 1 5.05 7.05 12.73
C MET A 1 5.43 7.23 11.27
N LEU A 2 4.49 7.29 10.34
CA LEU A 2 4.82 7.45 8.91
C LEU A 2 5.34 8.88 8.61
N PRO A 3 6.27 9.05 7.65
CA PRO A 3 6.74 10.37 7.25
C PRO A 3 5.64 11.18 6.55
N ASN A 4 5.80 12.51 6.50
CA ASN A 4 4.78 13.39 5.92
C ASN A 4 4.65 13.26 4.40
N ARG A 5 5.72 12.89 3.69
CA ARG A 5 5.71 12.63 2.26
C ARG A 5 6.10 11.18 2.02
N MET A 6 5.37 10.51 1.13
CA MET A 6 5.51 9.09 0.88
C MET A 6 5.46 8.80 -0.63
N ALA A 7 6.17 7.75 -1.02
CA ALA A 7 6.16 7.18 -2.35
C ALA A 7 6.18 5.66 -2.25
N LEU A 8 5.69 5.00 -3.30
CA LEU A 8 5.79 3.55 -3.47
C LEU A 8 6.99 3.21 -4.36
N SER A 9 7.22 1.93 -4.62
CA SER A 9 8.11 1.53 -5.71
C SER A 9 7.48 1.84 -7.07
N ARG A 10 8.31 2.02 -8.11
CA ARG A 10 7.81 2.20 -9.48
C ARG A 10 6.92 1.04 -9.93
N GLN A 11 7.27 -0.18 -9.56
CA GLN A 11 6.51 -1.38 -9.90
C GLN A 11 5.09 -1.35 -9.31
N THR A 12 4.97 -1.03 -8.01
CA THR A 12 3.66 -0.94 -7.34
C THR A 12 2.84 0.20 -7.92
N GLU A 13 3.47 1.34 -8.22
CA GLU A 13 2.82 2.49 -8.84
C GLU A 13 2.21 2.14 -10.22
N ASP A 14 2.96 1.43 -11.07
CA ASP A 14 2.47 1.00 -12.38
C ASP A 14 1.29 0.02 -12.29
N GLN A 15 1.31 -0.87 -11.29
CA GLN A 15 0.18 -1.78 -11.01
C GLN A 15 -1.09 -1.01 -10.58
N LEU A 16 -0.93 0.00 -9.72
CA LEU A 16 -2.05 0.84 -9.30
C LEU A 16 -2.62 1.69 -10.46
N LYS A 17 -1.74 2.22 -11.32
CA LYS A 17 -2.17 2.94 -12.55
C LYS A 17 -2.91 2.02 -13.50
N LYS A 18 -2.45 0.78 -13.68
CA LYS A 18 -3.12 -0.22 -14.50
C LYS A 18 -4.50 -0.56 -13.96
N LEU A 19 -4.62 -0.75 -12.64
CA LEU A 19 -5.91 -1.00 -11.99
C LEU A 19 -6.88 0.17 -12.21
N LYS A 20 -6.42 1.43 -12.05
CA LYS A 20 -7.22 2.62 -12.38
C LYS A 20 -7.75 2.57 -13.81
N GLY A 21 -6.92 2.17 -14.77
CA GLY A 21 -7.31 2.04 -16.18
C GLY A 21 -8.45 1.05 -16.41
N TYR A 22 -8.56 0.00 -15.60
CA TYR A 22 -9.61 -1.01 -15.73
C TYR A 22 -10.86 -0.74 -14.88
N THR A 23 -10.70 -0.22 -13.67
CA THR A 23 -11.79 -0.12 -12.69
C THR A 23 -12.21 1.31 -12.38
N GLY A 24 -11.42 2.31 -12.78
CA GLY A 24 -11.63 3.71 -12.43
C GLY A 24 -11.14 4.08 -11.02
N ILE A 25 -10.70 3.11 -10.21
CA ILE A 25 -10.29 3.34 -8.82
C ILE A 25 -8.95 4.09 -8.79
N THR A 26 -8.87 5.18 -8.03
CA THR A 26 -7.65 5.98 -7.95
C THR A 26 -6.53 5.24 -7.20
N PRO A 27 -5.24 5.46 -7.55
CA PRO A 27 -4.12 4.76 -6.95
C PRO A 27 -4.04 4.84 -5.42
N ASN A 28 -4.38 5.98 -4.83
CA ASN A 28 -4.38 6.15 -3.37
C ASN A 28 -5.49 5.34 -2.69
N VAL A 29 -6.68 5.27 -3.27
CA VAL A 29 -7.79 4.45 -2.75
C VAL A 29 -7.45 2.96 -2.89
N ALA A 30 -6.94 2.55 -4.05
CA ALA A 30 -6.49 1.18 -4.26
C ALA A 30 -5.36 0.78 -3.28
N ALA A 31 -4.43 1.68 -2.98
CA ALA A 31 -3.38 1.43 -1.99
C ALA A 31 -3.93 1.23 -0.57
N ARG A 32 -4.99 1.94 -0.17
CA ARG A 32 -5.64 1.74 1.14
C ARG A 32 -6.26 0.35 1.22
N LEU A 33 -7.02 -0.04 0.20
CA LEU A 33 -7.65 -1.36 0.13
C LEU A 33 -6.60 -2.48 0.13
N ALA A 34 -5.55 -2.33 -0.68
CA ALA A 34 -4.44 -3.27 -0.72
C ALA A 34 -3.75 -3.41 0.65
N PHE A 35 -3.49 -2.30 1.35
CA PHE A 35 -2.85 -2.34 2.66
C PHE A 35 -3.62 -3.21 3.66
N PHE A 36 -4.92 -2.96 3.83
CA PHE A 36 -5.73 -3.74 4.78
C PHE A 36 -5.89 -5.20 4.33
N ARG A 37 -6.08 -5.45 3.03
CA ARG A 37 -6.15 -6.80 2.48
C ARG A 37 -4.88 -7.62 2.77
N SER A 38 -3.72 -6.98 2.67
CA SER A 38 -2.41 -7.58 2.99
C SER A 38 -2.26 -7.87 4.48
N VAL A 39 -2.78 -6.99 5.34
CA VAL A 39 -2.74 -7.22 6.79
C VAL A 39 -3.63 -8.41 7.17
N GLU A 40 -4.80 -8.52 6.53
CA GLU A 40 -5.76 -9.62 6.70
C GLU A 40 -5.27 -10.94 6.12
N SER A 41 -4.42 -10.92 5.08
CA SER A 41 -3.79 -12.13 4.50
C SER A 41 -2.60 -12.65 5.32
N GLU A 42 -2.36 -12.09 6.50
CA GLU A 42 -1.25 -12.44 7.40
C GLU A 42 0.16 -12.15 6.85
N PHE A 43 0.29 -11.43 5.73
CA PHE A 43 1.58 -11.00 5.22
C PHE A 43 2.32 -10.15 6.27
N ARG A 44 3.63 -10.35 6.41
CA ARG A 44 4.49 -9.57 7.30
C ARG A 44 5.76 -9.16 6.57
N TYR A 45 6.05 -7.87 6.61
CA TYR A 45 7.27 -7.29 6.08
C TYR A 45 8.48 -7.77 6.87
N SER A 46 9.47 -8.31 6.16
CA SER A 46 10.81 -8.58 6.69
C SER A 46 11.83 -7.67 5.99
N PRO A 47 12.64 -6.89 6.74
CA PRO A 47 13.70 -6.07 6.16
C PRO A 47 14.69 -6.85 5.27
N GLU A 48 14.90 -8.14 5.56
CA GLU A 48 15.83 -9.01 4.84
C GLU A 48 15.28 -9.45 3.47
N ARG A 49 13.96 -9.56 3.33
CA ARG A 49 13.30 -10.12 2.13
C ARG A 49 12.62 -9.06 1.27
N ASP A 50 12.08 -8.04 1.91
CA ASP A 50 11.09 -7.14 1.29
C ASP A 50 11.58 -5.69 1.18
N SER A 51 12.82 -5.39 1.59
CA SER A 51 13.37 -4.03 1.53
C SER A 51 13.69 -3.61 0.09
N LYS A 52 12.66 -3.14 -0.63
CA LYS A 52 12.77 -2.54 -1.95
C LYS A 52 13.00 -1.03 -1.88
N LYS A 53 13.56 -0.48 -2.97
CA LYS A 53 13.72 0.96 -3.14
C LYS A 53 12.35 1.59 -3.45
N LEU A 54 12.04 2.71 -2.79
CA LEU A 54 10.84 3.50 -3.02
C LEU A 54 11.15 4.59 -4.05
N ASP A 55 11.17 4.20 -5.32
CA ASP A 55 11.57 5.01 -6.47
C ASP A 55 10.40 5.40 -7.40
N GLY A 56 9.17 5.32 -6.89
CA GLY A 56 7.97 5.79 -7.56
C GLY A 56 8.02 7.29 -7.84
N SER A 57 7.42 7.68 -8.97
CA SER A 57 7.35 9.08 -9.39
C SER A 57 6.30 9.88 -8.62
N LEU A 58 5.30 9.19 -8.05
CA LEU A 58 4.18 9.81 -7.37
C LEU A 58 4.50 10.02 -5.87
N VAL A 59 5.11 11.17 -5.55
CA VAL A 59 5.41 11.58 -4.17
C VAL A 59 4.29 12.47 -3.62
N LEU A 60 3.42 11.89 -2.80
CA LEU A 60 2.27 12.59 -2.20
C LEU A 60 2.41 12.74 -0.69
N ASP A 61 1.65 13.68 -0.13
CA ASP A 61 1.53 13.82 1.31
C ASP A 61 0.81 12.62 1.93
N LYS A 62 1.15 12.33 3.20
CA LYS A 62 0.61 11.23 3.99
C LYS A 62 -0.92 11.25 4.03
N ILE A 63 -1.51 12.44 4.19
CA ILE A 63 -2.96 12.62 4.23
C ILE A 63 -3.57 12.31 2.85
N THR A 64 -2.91 12.65 1.75
CA THR A 64 -3.39 12.34 0.39
C THR A 64 -3.37 10.84 0.11
N TRP A 65 -2.34 10.13 0.59
CA TRP A 65 -2.26 8.68 0.49
C TRP A 65 -3.34 8.00 1.34
N LEU A 66 -3.45 8.34 2.62
CA LEU A 66 -4.21 7.55 3.59
C LEU A 66 -5.62 8.07 3.85
N GLY A 67 -5.87 9.37 3.69
CA GLY A 67 -7.15 9.99 3.98
C GLY A 67 -7.62 9.71 5.41
N GLU A 68 -8.88 9.31 5.56
CA GLU A 68 -9.49 8.91 6.84
C GLU A 68 -8.88 7.64 7.46
N THR A 69 -8.21 6.81 6.65
CA THR A 69 -7.58 5.57 7.13
C THR A 69 -6.21 5.78 7.76
N LEU A 70 -5.76 7.04 7.92
CA LEU A 70 -4.44 7.40 8.43
C LEU A 70 -4.20 6.83 9.83
N GLN A 71 -5.11 7.07 10.76
CA GLN A 71 -4.95 6.64 12.16
C GLN A 71 -4.93 5.11 12.26
N ALA A 72 -5.82 4.43 11.52
CA ALA A 72 -5.88 2.98 11.48
C ALA A 72 -4.59 2.38 10.89
N THR A 73 -4.10 2.92 9.77
CA THR A 73 -2.87 2.47 9.12
C THR A 73 -1.66 2.63 10.05
N GLU A 74 -1.51 3.79 10.70
CA GLU A 74 -0.40 4.00 11.62
C GLU A 74 -0.50 3.13 12.88
N LEU A 75 -1.71 2.86 13.39
CA LEU A 75 -1.92 1.97 14.52
C LEU A 75 -1.51 0.54 14.18
N VAL A 76 -1.99 0.01 13.05
CA VAL A 76 -1.64 -1.33 12.57
C VAL A 76 -0.13 -1.47 12.40
N LEU A 77 0.52 -0.53 11.73
CA LEU A 77 1.98 -0.56 11.56
C LEU A 77 2.74 -0.51 12.90
N LYS A 78 2.26 0.28 13.88
CA LYS A 78 2.85 0.32 15.23
C LYS A 78 2.70 -1.00 15.98
N MET A 79 1.55 -1.66 15.84
CA MET A 79 1.30 -2.95 16.50
C MET A 79 2.09 -4.09 15.85
N LEU A 80 2.22 -4.09 14.52
CA LEU A 80 2.95 -5.12 13.79
C LEU A 80 4.48 -4.94 13.86
N TYR A 81 4.95 -3.69 13.89
CA TYR A 81 6.39 -3.36 13.82
C TYR A 81 6.79 -2.35 14.91
N PRO A 82 6.61 -2.68 16.22
CA PRO A 82 6.76 -1.71 17.32
C PRO A 82 8.18 -1.14 17.47
N HIS A 83 9.21 -1.91 17.07
CA HIS A 83 10.62 -1.52 17.21
C HIS A 83 11.24 -0.97 15.92
N MET A 84 10.43 -0.78 14.87
CA MET A 84 10.95 -0.34 13.58
C MET A 84 11.19 1.17 13.56
N ALA A 85 12.36 1.57 13.05
CA ALA A 85 12.66 2.97 12.86
C ALA A 85 11.70 3.61 11.85
N GLN A 86 11.39 4.89 12.05
CA GLN A 86 10.47 5.65 11.19
C GLN A 86 10.83 5.57 9.69
N LYS A 87 12.14 5.59 9.37
CA LYS A 87 12.66 5.46 7.99
C LYS A 87 12.34 4.12 7.33
N ASP A 88 12.08 3.08 8.12
CA ASP A 88 11.81 1.72 7.65
C ASP A 88 10.31 1.39 7.69
N ILE A 89 9.53 2.07 8.55
CA ILE A 89 8.06 1.92 8.60
C ILE A 89 7.41 2.24 7.25
N ILE A 90 7.92 3.22 6.50
CA ILE A 90 7.42 3.52 5.14
C ILE A 90 7.63 2.34 4.18
N LYS A 91 8.73 1.59 4.33
CA LYS A 91 8.98 0.40 3.51
C LYS A 91 8.03 -0.73 3.89
N ALA A 92 7.77 -0.91 5.19
CA ALA A 92 6.77 -1.87 5.65
C ALA A 92 5.38 -1.55 5.08
N TRP A 93 4.96 -0.29 5.13
CA TRP A 93 3.72 0.16 4.48
C TRP A 93 3.71 -0.14 2.98
N ALA A 94 4.78 0.23 2.27
CA ALA A 94 4.87 0.01 0.82
C ALA A 94 4.85 -1.48 0.44
N ALA A 95 5.47 -2.35 1.25
CA ALA A 95 5.47 -3.79 1.06
C ALA A 95 4.06 -4.39 1.23
N HIS A 96 3.32 -3.96 2.25
CA HIS A 96 1.91 -4.35 2.40
C HIS A 96 1.04 -3.90 1.21
N VAL A 97 1.26 -2.69 0.70
CA VAL A 97 0.55 -2.22 -0.49
C VAL A 97 0.90 -3.08 -1.71
N GLU A 98 2.16 -3.48 -1.87
CA GLU A 98 2.60 -4.36 -2.96
C GLU A 98 2.01 -5.77 -2.87
N ASP A 99 2.01 -6.36 -1.68
CA ASP A 99 1.41 -7.67 -1.43
C ASP A 99 -0.11 -7.65 -1.71
N GLY A 100 -0.81 -6.67 -1.15
CA GLY A 100 -2.25 -6.55 -1.33
C GLY A 100 -2.67 -6.27 -2.78
N ILE A 101 -1.89 -5.47 -3.52
CA ILE A 101 -2.20 -5.23 -4.94
C ILE A 101 -1.94 -6.47 -5.79
N ALA A 102 -1.02 -7.36 -5.40
CA ALA A 102 -0.78 -8.60 -6.14
C ALA A 102 -2.03 -9.50 -6.17
N ALA A 103 -2.84 -9.49 -5.11
CA ALA A 103 -4.13 -10.17 -5.04
C ALA A 103 -5.20 -9.48 -5.90
N LEU A 104 -5.14 -8.15 -6.06
CA LEU A 104 -6.20 -7.34 -6.67
C LEU A 104 -5.93 -6.88 -8.12
N ARG A 105 -4.69 -6.95 -8.61
CA ARG A 105 -4.27 -6.35 -9.89
C ARG A 105 -4.84 -7.02 -11.15
N ASN A 106 -5.37 -8.23 -11.03
CA ASN A 106 -5.83 -9.02 -12.18
C ASN A 106 -7.28 -8.71 -12.60
N HIS A 107 -8.02 -7.95 -11.79
CA HIS A 107 -9.40 -7.60 -12.11
C HIS A 107 -9.47 -6.56 -13.22
N ARG A 108 -10.30 -6.83 -14.23
CA ARG A 108 -10.46 -5.99 -15.43
C ARG A 108 -11.77 -5.20 -15.47
N SER A 109 -12.61 -5.39 -14.46
CA SER A 109 -13.84 -4.63 -14.28
C SER A 109 -14.01 -4.23 -12.83
N LEU A 110 -14.73 -3.14 -12.58
CA LEU A 110 -15.06 -2.70 -11.23
C LEU A 110 -15.86 -3.79 -10.47
N LYS A 111 -16.74 -4.50 -11.16
CA LYS A 111 -17.55 -5.58 -10.57
C LYS A 111 -16.66 -6.70 -10.02
N ASP A 112 -15.74 -7.21 -10.84
CA ASP A 112 -14.86 -8.32 -10.43
C ASP A 112 -13.93 -7.91 -9.29
N PHE A 113 -13.50 -6.64 -9.30
CA PHE A 113 -12.69 -6.08 -8.22
C PHE A 113 -13.46 -6.00 -6.90
N VAL A 114 -14.70 -5.50 -6.90
CA VAL A 114 -15.49 -5.38 -5.67
C VAL A 114 -15.85 -6.75 -5.11
N GLN A 115 -16.05 -7.76 -5.95
CA GLN A 115 -16.35 -9.13 -5.51
C GLN A 115 -15.16 -9.87 -4.89
N SER A 116 -13.92 -9.37 -5.04
CA SER A 116 -12.71 -10.01 -4.52
C SER A 116 -12.12 -9.35 -3.28
N LEU A 117 -12.68 -8.21 -2.87
CA LEU A 117 -12.42 -7.57 -1.58
C LEU A 117 -13.06 -8.39 -0.46
#